data_AF-A0A9C9JRJ1-F1
#
_entry.id   AF-A0A9C9JRJ1-F1
#
_cell.length_a   1.000
_cell.length_b   1.000
_cell.length_c   1.000
_cell.angle_alpha   90.00
_cell.angle_beta   90.00
_cell.angle_gamma   90.00
#
_symmetry.space_group_name_H-M   'P 1'
#
loop_
_entity.id
_entity.type
_entity.pdbx_description
1 polymer ?
#
loop_
_entity_poly.entity_id
_entity_poly.type
_entity_poly.pdbx_seq_one_letter_code
_entity_poly.pdbx_strand_id
1 'polypeptide(L)'
;MLRILHIFAITIIVFFYSASAINEANLYQEQNMKSGAFYTDNYENLFVSLLGLNPKAVNEKINDAFNQLYYGDDKTQRLYFPVGADMAYFKDVYNNDVRSEGMSFAMMIALQLNRQKEFNRLWKWTKTYM
;
A
#
# COMPACT_ATOMS: atom_id res chain seq x y z
N MET A 1 48.45 -42.17 14.60
CA MET A 1 48.63 -40.73 14.31
C MET A 1 47.89 -40.30 13.04
N LEU A 2 48.10 -40.96 11.89
CA LEU A 2 47.52 -40.55 10.60
C LEU A 2 45.98 -40.56 10.53
N ARG A 3 45.30 -41.54 11.16
CA ARG A 3 43.82 -41.61 11.22
C ARG A 3 43.17 -40.47 12.00
N ILE A 4 43.82 -39.99 13.06
CA ILE A 4 43.33 -38.87 13.87
C ILE A 4 43.42 -37.56 13.07
N LEU A 5 44.48 -37.39 12.29
CA LEU A 5 44.66 -36.23 11.41
C LEU A 5 43.60 -36.16 10.29
N HIS A 6 43.22 -37.31 9.72
CA HIS A 6 42.18 -37.38 8.70
C HIS A 6 40.80 -37.04 9.25
N ILE A 7 40.46 -37.54 10.44
CA ILE A 7 39.19 -37.22 11.11
C ILE A 7 39.11 -35.72 11.41
N PHE A 8 40.21 -35.13 11.89
CA PHE A 8 40.28 -33.69 12.17
C PHE A 8 40.17 -32.82 10.91
N ALA A 9 40.76 -33.26 9.79
CA ALA A 9 40.62 -32.58 8.51
C ALA A 9 39.17 -32.64 7.98
N ILE A 10 38.50 -33.79 8.10
CA ILE A 10 37.11 -33.96 7.66
C ILE A 10 36.17 -33.10 8.49
N THR A 11 36.32 -33.05 9.82
CA THR A 11 35.47 -32.21 10.67
C THR A 11 35.65 -30.72 10.39
N ILE A 12 36.89 -30.27 10.13
CA ILE A 12 37.17 -28.89 9.72
C ILE A 12 36.48 -28.58 8.38
N ILE A 13 36.58 -29.47 7.38
CA ILE A 13 35.94 -29.29 6.08
C ILE A 13 34.41 -29.22 6.24
N VAL A 14 33.81 -30.14 6.99
CA VAL A 14 32.36 -30.15 7.24
C VAL A 14 31.91 -28.87 7.95
N PHE A 15 32.70 -28.36 8.90
CA PHE A 15 32.43 -27.09 9.58
C PHE A 15 32.47 -25.89 8.64
N PHE A 16 33.45 -25.81 7.73
CA PHE A 16 33.52 -24.72 6.75
C PHE A 16 32.39 -24.79 5.70
N TYR A 17 32.00 -25.99 5.27
CA TYR A 17 30.84 -26.18 4.38
C TYR A 17 29.52 -25.81 5.06
N SER A 18 29.32 -26.16 6.34
CA SER A 18 28.10 -25.77 7.05
C SER A 18 28.04 -24.27 7.35
N ALA A 19 29.16 -23.64 7.72
CA ALA A 19 29.24 -22.21 7.95
C ALA A 19 28.97 -21.38 6.68
N SER A 20 29.46 -21.83 5.51
CA SER A 20 29.17 -21.17 4.23
C SER A 20 27.70 -21.31 3.83
N ALA A 21 27.09 -22.49 3.96
CA ALA A 21 25.67 -22.68 3.70
C ALA A 21 24.76 -21.82 4.60
N ILE A 22 25.13 -21.65 5.88
CA ILE A 22 24.41 -20.76 6.80
C ILE A 22 24.50 -19.30 6.35
N ASN A 23 25.68 -18.84 5.90
CA ASN A 23 25.84 -17.48 5.39
C ASN A 23 25.01 -17.22 4.13
N GLU A 24 24.97 -18.16 3.19
CA GLU A 24 24.12 -18.05 2.00
C GLU A 24 22.65 -17.98 2.39
N ALA A 25 22.17 -18.88 3.25
CA ALA A 25 20.79 -18.87 3.73
C ALA A 25 20.40 -17.53 4.38
N ASN A 26 21.29 -16.96 5.20
CA ASN A 26 21.08 -15.65 5.81
C ASN A 26 20.98 -14.52 4.78
N LEU A 27 21.85 -14.52 3.75
CA LEU A 27 21.80 -13.54 2.67
C LEU A 27 20.50 -13.64 1.85
N TYR A 28 20.06 -14.85 1.51
CA TYR A 28 18.79 -15.07 0.83
C TYR A 28 17.59 -14.60 1.65
N GLN A 29 17.63 -14.80 2.96
CA GLN A 29 16.56 -14.40 3.86
C GLN A 29 16.52 -12.87 4.03
N GLU A 30 17.68 -12.21 4.10
CA GLU A 30 17.77 -10.75 4.12
C GLU A 30 17.32 -10.11 2.81
N GLN A 31 17.70 -10.68 1.66
CA GLN A 31 17.22 -10.21 0.36
C GLN A 31 15.72 -10.42 0.17
N ASN A 32 15.18 -11.57 0.60
CA ASN A 32 13.73 -11.79 0.58
C ASN A 32 12.99 -10.79 1.47
N MET A 33 13.52 -10.48 2.66
CA MET A 33 12.92 -9.46 3.53
C MET A 33 12.91 -8.06 2.89
N LYS A 34 13.84 -7.74 2.00
CA LYS A 34 13.94 -6.43 1.31
C LYS A 34 13.33 -6.41 -0.11
N SER A 35 12.51 -7.41 -0.47
CA SER A 35 11.95 -7.53 -1.82
C SER A 35 10.61 -6.80 -2.04
N GLY A 36 9.88 -6.46 -0.97
CA GLY A 36 8.57 -5.82 -1.07
C GLY A 36 8.61 -4.34 -1.49
N ALA A 37 7.50 -3.82 -2.01
CA ALA A 37 7.38 -2.44 -2.53
C ALA A 37 7.81 -1.35 -1.53
N PHE A 38 7.62 -1.58 -0.22
CA PHE A 38 8.10 -0.67 0.83
C PHE A 38 9.64 -0.48 0.80
N TYR A 39 10.39 -1.54 0.49
CA TYR A 39 11.86 -1.52 0.46
C TYR A 39 12.41 -1.13 -0.90
N THR A 40 11.68 -1.40 -1.98
CA THR A 40 12.14 -1.22 -3.36
C THR A 40 11.63 0.06 -4.01
N ASP A 41 10.63 0.71 -3.41
CA ASP A 41 9.86 1.82 -4.00
C ASP A 41 9.23 1.47 -5.37
N ASN A 42 9.15 0.17 -5.69
CA ASN A 42 8.59 -0.32 -6.92
C ASN A 42 7.19 -0.89 -6.67
N TYR A 43 6.17 -0.09 -7.00
CA TYR A 43 4.77 -0.50 -6.98
C TYR A 43 4.34 -0.90 -8.39
N GLU A 44 4.18 -2.21 -8.61
CA GLU A 44 3.82 -2.73 -9.92
C GLU A 44 2.40 -2.29 -10.34
N ASN A 45 2.29 -1.76 -11.55
CA ASN A 45 1.00 -1.46 -12.15
C ASN A 45 0.42 -2.73 -12.81
N LEU A 46 -0.40 -3.47 -12.06
CA LEU A 46 -1.01 -4.72 -12.51
C LEU A 46 -1.95 -4.56 -13.71
N PHE A 47 -2.55 -3.38 -13.90
CA PHE A 47 -3.36 -3.10 -15.09
C PHE A 47 -2.51 -3.10 -16.36
N VAL A 48 -1.24 -2.68 -16.25
CA VAL A 48 -0.31 -2.68 -17.38
C VAL A 48 0.31 -4.06 -17.54
N SER A 49 0.83 -4.65 -16.46
CA SER A 49 1.59 -5.91 -16.55
C SER A 49 0.73 -7.14 -16.85
N LEU A 50 -0.45 -7.25 -16.24
CA LEU A 50 -1.32 -8.42 -16.42
C LEU A 50 -2.35 -8.24 -17.53
N LEU A 51 -2.85 -7.02 -17.72
CA LEU A 51 -3.93 -6.74 -18.68
C LEU A 51 -3.45 -6.01 -19.95
N GLY A 52 -2.19 -5.59 -20.01
CA GLY A 52 -1.64 -4.89 -21.18
C GLY A 52 -2.26 -3.52 -21.44
N LEU A 53 -2.89 -2.89 -20.42
CA LEU A 53 -3.56 -1.61 -20.60
C LEU A 53 -2.56 -0.46 -20.71
N ASN A 54 -2.97 0.58 -21.44
CA ASN A 54 -2.18 1.80 -21.54
C ASN A 54 -2.13 2.53 -20.17
N PRO A 55 -0.93 2.83 -19.63
CA PRO A 55 -0.79 3.52 -18.34
C PRO A 55 -1.56 4.85 -18.24
N LYS A 56 -1.66 5.59 -19.35
CA LYS A 56 -2.41 6.85 -19.40
C LYS A 56 -3.90 6.61 -19.18
N ALA A 57 -4.47 5.61 -19.84
CA ALA A 57 -5.88 5.24 -19.68
C ALA A 57 -6.18 4.74 -18.25
N VAL A 58 -5.22 4.05 -17.60
CA VAL A 58 -5.33 3.65 -16.19
C VAL A 58 -5.41 4.88 -15.28
N ASN A 59 -4.52 5.86 -15.47
CA ASN A 59 -4.54 7.10 -14.70
C ASN A 59 -5.80 7.93 -14.93
N GLU A 60 -6.29 7.99 -16.17
CA GLU A 60 -7.57 8.63 -16.49
C GLU A 60 -8.72 7.94 -15.75
N LYS A 61 -8.77 6.61 -15.78
CA LYS A 61 -9.80 5.82 -15.06
C LYS A 61 -9.79 6.06 -13.55
N ILE A 62 -8.60 6.16 -12.94
CA ILE A 62 -8.46 6.47 -11.50
C ILE A 62 -8.97 7.88 -11.19
N ASN A 63 -8.61 8.86 -12.02
CA ASN A 63 -9.09 10.25 -11.85
C ASN A 63 -10.60 10.36 -12.05
N ASP A 64 -11.17 9.65 -13.02
CA ASP A 64 -12.61 9.62 -13.27
C ASP A 64 -13.36 9.00 -12.07
N ALA A 65 -12.83 7.91 -11.50
CA ALA A 65 -13.41 7.31 -10.29
C ALA A 65 -13.36 8.27 -9.10
N PHE A 66 -12.26 8.99 -8.91
CA PHE A 66 -12.16 10.02 -7.88
C PHE A 66 -13.20 11.13 -8.11
N ASN A 67 -13.30 11.67 -9.32
CA ASN A 67 -14.26 12.72 -9.66
C ASN A 67 -15.70 12.24 -9.45
N GLN A 68 -16.03 11.01 -9.85
CA GLN A 68 -17.36 10.43 -9.65
C GLN A 68 -17.72 10.35 -8.16
N LEU A 69 -16.81 9.86 -7.31
CA LEU A 69 -17.07 9.68 -5.88
C LEU A 69 -17.04 10.98 -5.09
N TYR A 70 -16.26 11.98 -5.52
CA TYR A 70 -16.08 13.24 -4.79
C TYR A 70 -16.95 14.39 -5.29
N TYR A 71 -17.19 14.46 -6.60
CA TYR A 71 -17.84 15.59 -7.27
C TYR A 71 -18.89 15.18 -8.30
N GLY A 72 -19.22 13.88 -8.39
CA GLY A 72 -20.27 13.39 -9.26
C GLY A 72 -21.67 13.86 -8.84
N ASP A 73 -22.67 13.35 -9.53
CA ASP A 73 -24.07 13.64 -9.25
C ASP A 73 -24.47 13.36 -7.80
N ASP A 74 -25.23 14.28 -7.21
CA ASP A 74 -25.66 14.28 -5.81
C ASP A 74 -26.51 13.08 -5.41
N LYS A 75 -27.25 12.50 -6.37
CA LYS A 75 -28.23 11.43 -6.10
C LYS A 75 -27.71 10.05 -6.47
N THR A 76 -26.78 9.97 -7.41
CA THR A 76 -26.41 8.70 -8.06
C THR A 76 -24.94 8.35 -7.99
N GLN A 77 -24.05 9.28 -7.60
CA GLN A 77 -22.62 9.07 -7.73
C GLN A 77 -21.80 9.46 -6.51
N ARG A 78 -21.87 10.73 -6.07
CA ARG A 78 -20.92 11.22 -5.06
C ARG A 78 -21.27 10.70 -3.66
N LEU A 79 -20.23 10.56 -2.87
CA LEU A 79 -20.30 10.23 -1.45
C LEU A 79 -19.68 11.34 -0.57
N TYR A 80 -18.92 12.27 -1.15
CA TYR A 80 -18.33 13.43 -0.49
C TYR A 80 -19.28 14.64 -0.48
N PHE A 81 -19.53 15.21 0.70
CA PHE A 81 -20.43 16.35 0.87
C PHE A 81 -19.73 17.49 1.64
N PRO A 82 -19.39 18.62 0.99
CA PRO A 82 -18.86 19.80 1.66
C PRO A 82 -19.84 20.38 2.69
N VAL A 83 -19.29 20.86 3.81
CA VAL A 83 -20.02 21.55 4.88
C VAL A 83 -19.29 22.85 5.22
N GLY A 84 -19.99 23.97 5.08
CA GLY A 84 -19.38 25.29 5.28
C GLY A 84 -18.21 25.53 4.33
N ALA A 85 -17.21 26.30 4.80
CA ALA A 85 -16.06 26.68 3.97
C ALA A 85 -14.98 25.58 3.89
N ASP A 86 -14.77 24.84 4.98
CA ASP A 86 -13.56 24.05 5.19
C ASP A 86 -13.78 22.68 5.85
N MET A 87 -14.99 22.15 5.81
CA MET A 87 -15.28 20.77 6.21
C MET A 87 -15.98 19.99 5.10
N ALA A 88 -15.95 18.66 5.21
CA ALA A 88 -16.74 17.76 4.40
C ALA A 88 -16.90 16.42 5.11
N TYR A 89 -17.97 15.69 4.84
CA TYR A 89 -18.13 14.31 5.29
C TYR A 89 -18.28 13.36 4.11
N PHE A 90 -18.05 12.07 4.36
CA PHE A 90 -18.25 10.98 3.42
C PHE A 90 -19.43 10.12 3.89
N LYS A 91 -20.49 10.09 3.10
CA LYS A 91 -21.80 9.57 3.50
C LYS A 91 -21.97 8.10 3.13
N ASP A 92 -22.46 7.30 4.06
CA ASP A 92 -23.14 6.05 3.71
C ASP A 92 -24.53 6.42 3.18
N VAL A 93 -24.69 6.37 1.86
CA VAL A 93 -25.94 6.79 1.20
C VAL A 93 -27.10 5.84 1.46
N TYR A 94 -26.82 4.57 1.78
CA TYR A 94 -27.86 3.58 2.05
C TYR A 94 -28.40 3.72 3.49
N ASN A 95 -27.50 3.83 4.46
CA ASN A 95 -27.88 3.97 5.87
C ASN A 95 -28.15 5.43 6.28
N ASN A 96 -27.85 6.40 5.41
CA ASN A 96 -28.03 7.82 5.64
C ASN A 96 -27.27 8.34 6.88
N ASP A 97 -26.09 7.80 7.14
CA ASP A 97 -25.21 8.16 8.27
C ASP A 97 -23.76 8.46 7.80
N VAL A 98 -22.90 8.84 8.74
CA VAL A 98 -21.45 9.02 8.53
C VAL A 98 -20.70 8.08 9.46
N ARG A 99 -19.77 7.31 8.90
CA ARG A 99 -19.04 6.26 9.63
C ARG A 99 -17.54 6.53 9.62
N SER A 100 -16.86 6.13 10.70
CA SER A 100 -15.42 6.31 10.85
C SER A 100 -14.64 5.60 9.74
N GLU A 101 -15.11 4.41 9.35
CA GLU A 101 -14.61 3.64 8.22
C GLU A 101 -14.66 4.46 6.92
N GLY A 102 -15.85 4.90 6.51
CA GLY A 102 -16.02 5.70 5.28
C GLY A 102 -15.18 6.98 5.26
N MET A 103 -15.10 7.68 6.40
CA MET A 103 -14.24 8.86 6.54
C MET A 103 -12.76 8.51 6.36
N SER A 104 -12.27 7.45 7.01
CA SER A 104 -10.88 7.01 6.92
C SER A 104 -10.49 6.52 5.51
N PHE A 105 -11.40 5.83 4.82
CA PHE A 105 -11.19 5.43 3.43
C PHE A 105 -11.11 6.64 2.50
N ALA A 106 -12.03 7.60 2.65
CA ALA A 106 -12.00 8.82 1.86
C ALA A 106 -10.68 9.60 2.10
N MET A 107 -10.25 9.74 3.35
CA MET A 107 -8.96 10.37 3.67
C MET A 107 -7.77 9.62 3.02
N MET A 108 -7.76 8.29 3.07
CA MET A 108 -6.70 7.51 2.42
C MET A 108 -6.68 7.72 0.91
N ILE A 109 -7.84 7.69 0.24
CA ILE A 109 -7.95 7.95 -1.20
C ILE A 109 -7.43 9.35 -1.53
N ALA A 110 -7.86 10.37 -0.78
CA ALA A 110 -7.42 11.74 -0.99
C ALA A 110 -5.91 11.90 -0.82
N LEU A 111 -5.32 11.26 0.20
CA LEU A 111 -3.88 11.27 0.45
C LEU A 111 -3.10 10.62 -0.71
N GLN A 112 -3.48 9.41 -1.12
CA GLN A 112 -2.80 8.66 -2.18
C GLN A 112 -2.86 9.36 -3.54
N LEU A 113 -3.89 10.18 -3.78
CA LEU A 113 -4.07 10.95 -5.01
C LEU A 113 -3.60 12.41 -4.90
N ASN A 114 -2.90 12.77 -3.82
CA ASN A 114 -2.41 14.13 -3.57
C ASN A 114 -3.52 15.21 -3.61
N ARG A 115 -4.65 14.93 -2.95
CA ARG A 115 -5.85 15.78 -2.86
C ARG A 115 -5.94 16.40 -1.46
N GLN A 116 -4.97 17.26 -1.15
CA GLN A 116 -4.79 17.81 0.21
C GLN A 116 -6.00 18.59 0.73
N LYS A 117 -6.70 19.33 -0.15
CA LYS A 117 -7.89 20.10 0.23
C LYS A 117 -9.01 19.20 0.75
N GLU A 118 -9.26 18.10 0.04
CA GLU A 118 -10.30 17.13 0.37
C GLU A 118 -9.95 16.40 1.66
N PHE A 119 -8.69 15.97 1.80
CA PHE A 119 -8.16 15.39 3.03
C PHE A 119 -8.40 16.30 4.24
N ASN A 120 -7.99 17.57 4.14
CA ASN A 120 -8.11 18.53 5.25
C ASN A 120 -9.56 18.75 5.66
N ARG A 121 -10.47 18.82 4.69
CA ARG A 121 -11.91 18.99 4.95
C ARG A 121 -12.52 17.78 5.67
N LEU A 122 -12.18 16.57 5.22
CA LEU A 122 -12.62 15.32 5.84
C LEU A 122 -12.08 15.20 7.26
N TRP A 123 -10.77 15.41 7.43
CA TRP A 123 -10.12 15.34 8.73
C TRP A 123 -10.70 16.35 9.72
N LYS A 124 -10.92 17.59 9.28
CA LYS A 124 -11.51 18.62 10.13
C LYS A 124 -12.91 18.24 10.59
N TRP A 125 -13.75 17.73 9.69
CA TRP A 125 -15.09 17.27 10.07
C TRP A 125 -15.02 16.11 11.07
N THR A 126 -14.21 15.09 10.79
CA THR A 126 -14.00 13.95 11.69
C THR A 126 -13.55 14.41 13.07
N LYS A 127 -12.53 15.27 13.17
CA LYS A 127 -12.04 15.75 14.47
C LYS A 127 -13.01 16.63 15.23
N THR A 128 -13.99 17.22 14.55
CA THR A 128 -14.99 18.10 15.16
C THR A 128 -16.18 17.30 15.70
N TYR A 129 -16.58 16.22 15.03
CA TYR A 129 -17.84 15.53 15.29
C TYR A 129 -17.71 14.04 15.67
N MET A 130 -16.51 13.46 15.60
CA MET A 130 -16.24 12.04 15.87
C MET A 130 -15.17 11.83 16.93
#